data_AF-A0A3D4B0I8-F1
#
_entry.id   AF-A0A3D4B0I8-F1
#
_cell.length_a   1.000
_cell.length_b   1.000
_cell.length_c   1.000
_cell.angle_alpha   90.00
_cell.angle_beta   90.00
_cell.angle_gamma   90.00
#
_symmetry.space_group_name_H-M   'P 1'
#
loop_
_entity.id
_entity.type
_entity.pdbx_description
1 polymer ?
#
loop_
_entity_poly.entity_id
_entity_poly.type
_entity_poly.pdbx_seq_one_letter_code
_entity_poly.pdbx_strand_id
1 'polypeptide(L)' 'MISSLLMPFERGIRVAGGLVLLGLIIELFTMFWSHPTSIIWYMTFGGGCLAMGVLYYVLLLVWGKKDE' A
#
# COMPACT_ATOMS: atom_id res chain seq x y z
N MET A 1 -1.13 -18.18 24.68
CA MET A 1 -2.05 -18.29 23.52
C MET A 1 -2.15 -16.93 22.81
N ILE A 2 -1.01 -16.35 22.39
CA ILE A 2 -0.91 -14.99 21.80
C ILE A 2 -0.30 -15.03 20.38
N SER A 3 0.37 -16.13 20.01
CA SER A 3 1.08 -16.26 18.73
C SER A 3 0.19 -16.27 17.48
N SER A 4 -1.11 -16.58 17.59
CA SER A 4 -2.00 -16.68 16.44
C SER A 4 -2.50 -15.33 15.91
N LEU A 5 -2.46 -14.26 16.71
CA LEU A 5 -2.88 -12.90 16.31
C LEU A 5 -1.74 -12.06 15.71
N LEU A 6 -0.48 -12.37 16.03
CA LEU A 6 0.68 -11.73 15.40
C LEU A 6 0.80 -12.07 13.91
N MET A 7 0.55 -13.34 13.53
CA MET A 7 0.59 -13.80 12.14
C MET A 7 -0.34 -13.03 11.17
N PRO A 8 -1.63 -12.78 11.47
CA PRO A 8 -2.51 -12.03 10.57
C PRO A 8 -2.13 -10.55 10.47
N PHE A 9 -1.66 -9.92 11.55
CA PHE A 9 -1.22 -8.53 11.52
C PHE A 9 0.07 -8.35 10.70
N GLU A 10 1.08 -9.18 10.93
CA GLU A 10 2.32 -9.16 10.14
C GLU A 10 2.07 -9.46 8.67
N ARG A 11 1.15 -10.39 8.36
CA ARG A 11 0.74 -10.69 6.99
C ARG A 11 0.02 -9.50 6.35
N GLY A 12 -0.85 -8.81 7.09
CA GLY A 12 -1.51 -7.59 6.65
C GLY A 12 -0.52 -6.47 6.34
N ILE A 13 0.46 -6.24 7.23
CA ILE A 13 1.52 -5.25 6.99
C ILE A 13 2.35 -5.58 5.75
N ARG A 14 2.71 -6.85 5.53
CA ARG A 14 3.42 -7.27 4.32
C ARG A 14 2.63 -6.97 3.05
N VAL A 15 1.32 -7.20 3.05
CA VAL A 15 0.44 -6.86 1.92
C VAL A 15 0.36 -5.35 1.72
N ALA A 16 0.18 -4.57 2.79
CA ALA A 16 0.14 -3.11 2.73
C ALA A 16 1.44 -2.53 2.15
N GLY A 17 2.58 -2.98 2.67
CA GLY A 17 3.91 -2.59 2.18
C GLY A 17 4.13 -3.00 0.71
N GLY A 18 3.64 -4.18 0.31
CA GLY A 18 3.66 -4.62 -1.08
C GLY A 18 2.88 -3.70 -2.01
N LEU A 19 1.67 -3.27 -1.62
CA LEU A 19 0.87 -2.31 -2.40
C LEU A 19 1.56 -0.95 -2.53
N VAL A 20 2.14 -0.44 -1.44
CA VAL A 20 2.86 0.84 -1.44
C VAL A 20 4.09 0.77 -2.34
N LEU A 21 4.90 -0.28 -2.22
CA LEU A 21 6.06 -0.49 -3.08
C LEU A 21 5.67 -0.61 -4.55
N LEU A 22 4.58 -1.32 -4.85
CA LEU A 22 4.09 -1.45 -6.22
C LEU A 22 3.66 -0.08 -6.79
N GLY A 23 2.93 0.72 -6.00
CA GLY A 23 2.55 2.07 -6.40
C GLY A 23 3.75 2.99 -6.67
N LEU A 24 4.80 2.91 -5.83
CA LEU A 24 6.05 3.65 -6.01
C LEU A 24 6.84 3.20 -7.24
N ILE A 25 6.87 1.89 -7.53
CA ILE A 25 7.51 1.38 -8.75
C ILE A 25 6.78 1.95 -9.98
N ILE A 26 5.45 1.92 -10.00
CA ILE A 26 4.66 2.51 -11.09
C ILE A 26 4.95 4.00 -11.21
N GLU A 27 5.01 4.74 -10.09
CA GLU A 27 5.37 6.16 -10.08
C GLU A 27 6.71 6.42 -10.76
N LEU A 28 7.74 5.67 -10.41
CA LEU A 28 9.06 5.75 -11.03
C LEU A 28 8.98 5.49 -12.54
N PHE A 29 8.30 4.42 -12.97
CA PHE A 29 8.14 4.13 -14.40
C PHE A 29 7.40 5.26 -15.14
N THR A 30 6.32 5.80 -14.54
CA THR A 30 5.58 6.91 -15.14
C THR A 30 6.36 8.21 -15.16
N MET A 31 7.26 8.43 -14.21
CA MET A 31 8.16 9.59 -14.16
C MET A 31 9.20 9.52 -15.29
N PHE A 32 9.73 8.34 -15.60
CA PHE A 32 10.60 8.15 -16.77
C PHE A 32 9.83 8.25 -18.10
N TRP A 33 8.53 7.94 -18.08
CA TRP A 33 7.66 8.08 -19.24
C TRP A 33 7.27 9.55 -19.44
N SER A 34 8.11 10.31 -20.16
CA SER A 34 7.94 11.76 -20.47
C SER A 34 6.80 12.07 -21.46
N HIS A 35 5.69 11.35 -21.40
CA HIS A 35 4.52 11.57 -22.26
C HIS A 35 3.37 12.11 -21.39
N PRO A 36 2.60 13.12 -21.84
CA PRO A 36 1.56 13.76 -21.02
C PRO A 36 0.45 12.81 -20.50
N THR A 37 0.30 11.65 -21.13
CA THR A 37 -0.64 10.60 -20.72
C THR A 37 -0.15 9.75 -19.53
N SER A 38 1.14 9.82 -19.16
CA SER A 38 1.70 9.05 -18.04
C SER A 38 1.10 9.45 -16.69
N ILE A 39 0.63 10.69 -16.56
CA ILE A 39 -0.03 11.19 -15.33
C ILE A 39 -1.33 10.45 -15.02
N ILE A 40 -2.07 9.99 -16.06
CA ILE A 40 -3.33 9.27 -15.88
C ILE A 40 -3.04 7.86 -15.37
N TRP A 41 -2.01 7.21 -15.93
CA TRP A 41 -1.53 5.91 -15.46
C TRP A 41 -0.99 5.96 -14.04
N TYR A 42 -0.25 7.02 -13.72
CA TYR A 42 0.16 7.28 -12.35
C TYR A 42 -1.05 7.45 -11.44
N MET A 43 -1.96 8.39 -11.73
CA MET A 43 -3.07 8.72 -10.84
C MET A 43 -4.02 7.53 -10.60
N THR A 44 -4.23 6.69 -11.61
CA THR A 44 -5.14 5.53 -11.50
C THR A 44 -4.46 4.29 -10.90
N PHE A 45 -3.31 3.87 -11.42
CA PHE A 45 -2.66 2.63 -10.98
C PHE A 45 -1.63 2.88 -9.87
N GLY A 46 -0.73 3.86 -10.06
CA GLY A 46 0.31 4.19 -9.09
C GLY A 46 -0.28 4.76 -7.80
N GLY A 47 -0.95 5.92 -7.92
CA GLY A 47 -1.66 6.60 -6.86
C GLY A 47 -2.77 5.75 -6.24
N GLY A 48 -3.49 4.96 -7.04
CA GLY A 48 -4.48 4.01 -6.55
C GLY A 48 -3.87 2.93 -5.64
N CYS A 49 -2.78 2.28 -6.07
CA CYS A 49 -2.07 1.29 -5.25
C CYS A 49 -1.46 1.91 -4.00
N LEU A 50 -0.84 3.09 -4.12
CA LEU A 50 -0.26 3.83 -3.00
C LEU A 50 -1.34 4.18 -1.96
N ALA A 51 -2.43 4.81 -2.39
CA ALA A 51 -3.53 5.18 -1.50
C ALA A 51 -4.14 3.95 -0.83
N MET A 52 -4.41 2.89 -1.59
CA MET A 52 -4.98 1.66 -1.05
C MET A 52 -4.03 0.99 -0.04
N GLY A 53 -2.73 0.93 -0.33
CA GLY A 53 -1.72 0.36 0.58
C GLY A 53 -1.60 1.16 1.88
N VAL A 54 -1.55 2.49 1.79
CA VAL A 54 -1.51 3.37 2.97
C VAL A 54 -2.78 3.27 3.80
N LEU A 55 -3.96 3.33 3.17
CA LEU A 55 -5.24 3.18 3.87
C LEU A 55 -5.35 1.82 4.56
N TYR A 56 -4.95 0.75 3.88
CA TYR A 56 -4.96 -0.59 4.45
C TYR A 56 -4.01 -0.71 5.65
N TYR A 57 -2.82 -0.12 5.57
CA TYR A 57 -1.89 -0.04 6.71
C TYR A 57 -2.48 0.72 7.89
N VAL A 58 -3.07 1.90 7.65
CA VAL A 58 -3.67 2.73 8.71
C VAL A 58 -4.85 2.02 9.35
N LEU A 59 -5.70 1.35 8.57
CA LEU A 59 -6.80 0.55 9.08
C LEU A 59 -6.29 -0.60 9.95
N LEU A 60 -5.26 -1.32 9.51
CA LEU A 60 -4.61 -2.35 10.33
C LEU A 60 -4.11 -1.78 11.66
N LEU A 61 -3.44 -0.63 11.63
CA LEU A 61 -2.89 0.00 12.82
C LEU A 61 -3.99 0.44 13.80
N VAL A 62 -5.08 1.04 13.30
CA VAL A 62 -6.22 1.48 14.12
C VAL A 62 -6.95 0.29 14.74
N TRP A 63 -7.12 -0.79 13.99
CA TRP A 63 -7.78 -1.99 14.49
C TRP A 63 -6.89 -2.74 15.49
N GLY A 64 -5.60 -2.89 15.20
CA GLY A 64 -4.65 -3.51 16.15
C GLY A 64 -4.54 -2.74 17.47
N LYS A 65 -4.69 -1.41 17.44
CA LYS A 65 -4.71 -0.55 18.63
C LYS A 65 -5.99 -0.67 19.47
N LYS A 66 -7.09 -1.17 18.90
CA LYS A 66 -8.38 -1.30 19.59
C LYS A 66 -8.45 -2.54 20.48
N ASP A 67 -7.54 -3.49 20.27
CA ASP A 67 -7.43 -4.75 21.00
C ASP A 67 -6.44 -4.69 22.19
N GLU A 68 -5.79 -3.53 22.41
CA GLU A 68 -4.95 -3.20 23.58
C GLU A 68 -5.73 -2.45 24.66
#